data_AF-A0A127SP27-F1
#
_entry.id   AF-A0A127SP27-F1
#
_cell.length_a   1.000
_cell.length_b   1.000
_cell.length_c   1.000
_cell.angle_alpha   90.00
_cell.angle_beta   90.00
_cell.angle_gamma   90.00
#
_symmetry.space_group_name_H-M   'P 1'
#
loop_
_entity.id
_entity.type
_entity.pdbx_description
1 polymer ?
#
loop_
_entity_poly.entity_id
_entity_poly.type
_entity_poly.pdbx_seq_one_letter_code
_entity_poly.pdbx_strand_id
1 'polypeptide(L)'
;MKAIFASKKTRLGLSLTCICVLVMGLAACAPQQPSEDANKGAESVVDFKIPAANENGIITADAWQEVYPDEYATYKQNEENKDPGDYTQIYPQIQTIWAGSAFSKFYAEPNGHVYSLTDINETGRNPKTANCLTCKSSEFILKQNADPTLNTSDIQAMKAQVSEPISCYDCHENSPAEGAKAIRQFFVNAVGDDASKVPEGAMSCGQCHNEYLFPNENKSAENPWKGLAEATPEKV
;
A
#
# COMPACT_ATOMS: atom_id res chain seq x y z
N MET A 1 96.95 11.75 -31.08
CA MET A 1 96.83 12.09 -32.52
C MET A 1 96.56 10.83 -33.31
N LYS A 2 95.76 10.95 -34.37
CA LYS A 2 95.31 9.93 -35.34
C LYS A 2 94.01 9.19 -35.00
N ALA A 3 92.98 9.61 -35.71
CA ALA A 3 91.74 8.91 -35.98
C ALA A 3 91.98 7.66 -36.83
N ILE A 4 91.19 6.59 -36.62
CA ILE A 4 90.96 5.54 -37.62
C ILE A 4 89.49 5.04 -37.50
N PHE A 5 88.76 5.30 -38.59
CA PHE A 5 87.62 4.61 -39.22
C PHE A 5 86.84 3.49 -38.50
N ALA A 6 85.50 3.58 -38.58
CA ALA A 6 84.69 2.55 -39.24
C ALA A 6 83.30 3.07 -39.65
N SER A 7 82.89 2.73 -40.86
CA SER A 7 81.65 3.08 -41.55
C SER A 7 80.63 1.94 -41.49
N LYS A 8 79.36 2.32 -41.33
CA LYS A 8 78.07 1.69 -41.71
C LYS A 8 78.00 0.17 -41.91
N LYS A 9 77.05 -0.46 -41.20
CA LYS A 9 75.92 -1.28 -41.74
C LYS A 9 74.77 -1.22 -40.71
N THR A 10 73.66 -0.51 -40.92
CA THR A 10 72.41 -0.91 -41.63
C THR A 10 71.31 -1.48 -40.69
N ARG A 11 70.20 -0.73 -40.60
CA ARG A 11 68.78 -1.11 -40.34
C ARG A 11 68.37 -1.53 -38.91
N LEU A 12 67.59 -0.71 -38.20
CA LEU A 12 66.13 -0.46 -38.27
C LEU A 12 65.33 -1.48 -37.45
N GLY A 13 64.68 -1.01 -36.38
CA GLY A 13 63.50 -1.66 -35.80
C GLY A 13 63.60 -2.18 -34.36
N LEU A 14 64.05 -1.37 -33.40
CA LEU A 14 63.89 -1.66 -31.96
C LEU A 14 62.89 -0.68 -31.34
N SER A 15 61.59 -0.88 -31.58
CA SER A 15 60.55 -0.12 -30.86
C SER A 15 59.14 -0.71 -31.05
N LEU A 16 58.93 -2.02 -30.83
CA LEU A 16 57.54 -2.55 -30.89
C LEU A 16 57.20 -3.66 -29.89
N THR A 17 58.06 -4.00 -28.92
CA THR A 17 57.83 -5.15 -28.03
C THR A 17 57.65 -4.82 -26.54
N CYS A 18 57.70 -3.53 -26.15
CA CYS A 18 57.39 -3.11 -24.78
C CYS A 18 56.02 -2.42 -24.61
N ILE A 19 55.27 -2.19 -25.71
CA ILE A 19 53.94 -1.56 -25.65
C ILE A 19 52.81 -2.60 -25.51
N CYS A 20 53.05 -3.88 -25.84
CA CYS A 20 52.00 -4.91 -25.79
C CYS A 20 51.72 -5.47 -24.39
N VAL A 21 52.57 -5.24 -23.39
CA VAL A 21 52.37 -5.80 -22.03
C VAL A 21 51.70 -4.80 -21.07
N LEU A 22 51.76 -3.49 -21.34
CA LEU A 22 51.13 -2.49 -20.48
C LEU A 22 49.65 -2.19 -20.80
N VAL A 23 49.14 -2.65 -21.95
CA VAL A 23 47.75 -2.40 -22.36
C VAL A 23 46.78 -3.49 -21.85
N MET A 24 47.27 -4.66 -21.43
CA MET A 24 46.40 -5.73 -20.89
C MET A 24 46.09 -5.59 -19.40
N GLY A 25 46.75 -4.68 -18.67
CA GLY A 25 46.55 -4.49 -17.23
C GLY A 25 45.49 -3.45 -16.83
N LEU A 26 44.98 -2.66 -17.78
CA LEU A 26 44.00 -1.59 -17.51
C LEU A 26 42.58 -1.90 -18.01
N ALA A 27 42.36 -3.07 -18.62
CA ALA A 27 41.04 -3.51 -19.09
C ALA A 27 40.14 -4.15 -18.01
N ALA A 28 40.63 -4.28 -16.76
CA ALA A 28 39.88 -4.90 -15.66
C ALA A 28 39.04 -3.92 -14.81
N CYS A 29 39.14 -2.60 -15.04
CA CYS A 29 38.41 -1.57 -14.27
C CYS A 29 37.88 -0.41 -15.14
N ALA A 30 37.46 -0.69 -16.38
CA ALA A 30 36.65 0.26 -17.13
C ALA A 30 35.16 -0.04 -16.87
N PRO A 31 34.31 0.95 -16.52
CA PRO A 31 32.87 0.73 -16.43
C PRO A 31 32.38 0.28 -17.80
N GLN A 32 31.77 -0.90 -17.86
CA GLN A 32 31.15 -1.40 -19.08
C GLN A 32 30.05 -0.40 -19.47
N GLN A 33 30.19 0.22 -20.65
CA GLN A 33 29.02 0.79 -21.31
C GLN A 33 28.00 -0.34 -21.48
N PRO A 34 26.71 -0.11 -21.19
CA PRO A 34 25.70 -1.13 -21.45
C PRO A 34 25.80 -1.50 -22.91
N SER A 35 26.09 -2.77 -23.18
CA SER A 35 25.99 -3.33 -24.52
C SER A 35 24.58 -3.10 -25.03
N GLU A 36 24.43 -2.51 -26.21
CA GLU A 36 23.15 -2.35 -26.92
C GLU A 36 22.53 -3.67 -27.40
N ASP A 37 23.00 -4.82 -26.87
CA ASP A 37 22.39 -6.14 -26.96
C ASP A 37 22.02 -6.69 -25.57
N ALA A 38 21.71 -5.81 -24.62
CA ALA A 38 21.00 -6.18 -23.41
C ALA A 38 19.55 -6.45 -23.80
N ASN A 39 19.19 -7.74 -23.88
CA ASN A 39 17.88 -8.27 -23.53
C ASN A 39 16.77 -7.23 -23.70
N LYS A 40 16.29 -7.04 -24.94
CA LYS A 40 14.85 -6.82 -25.11
C LYS A 40 14.21 -8.10 -24.61
N GLY A 41 14.17 -8.24 -23.28
CA GLY A 41 13.14 -9.02 -22.64
C GLY A 41 11.91 -8.43 -23.27
N ALA A 42 11.28 -9.23 -24.14
CA ALA A 42 9.92 -8.94 -24.51
C ALA A 42 9.26 -8.62 -23.18
N GLU A 43 8.72 -7.41 -23.03
CA GLU A 43 7.56 -7.25 -22.18
C GLU A 43 6.62 -8.32 -22.72
N SER A 44 6.67 -9.50 -22.09
CA SER A 44 5.60 -10.45 -22.19
C SER A 44 4.48 -9.68 -21.54
N VAL A 45 3.72 -8.99 -22.37
CA VAL A 45 2.35 -8.62 -22.06
C VAL A 45 1.71 -9.98 -21.90
N VAL A 46 1.84 -10.54 -20.70
CA VAL A 46 1.04 -11.67 -20.32
C VAL A 46 -0.34 -11.07 -20.33
N ASP A 47 -1.14 -11.46 -21.33
CA ASP A 47 -2.53 -11.07 -21.45
C ASP A 47 -3.29 -11.78 -20.32
N PHE A 48 -3.00 -11.36 -19.08
CA PHE A 48 -3.73 -11.78 -17.91
C PHE A 48 -5.09 -11.10 -18.00
N LYS A 49 -6.03 -11.81 -18.60
CA LYS A 49 -7.15 -12.34 -17.84
C LYS A 49 -7.68 -11.48 -16.69
N ILE A 50 -8.04 -10.20 -16.84
CA ILE A 50 -8.58 -9.43 -15.71
C ILE A 50 -9.78 -10.21 -15.12
N PRO A 51 -9.72 -10.61 -13.84
CA PRO A 51 -10.77 -11.40 -13.22
C PRO A 51 -12.08 -10.61 -13.17
N ALA A 52 -13.20 -11.33 -13.08
CA ALA A 52 -14.51 -10.71 -12.96
C ALA A 52 -14.72 -10.17 -11.54
N ALA A 53 -15.41 -9.04 -11.44
CA ALA A 53 -15.89 -8.54 -10.15
C ALA A 53 -17.00 -9.46 -9.59
N ASN A 54 -17.12 -9.48 -8.26
CA ASN A 54 -18.21 -10.12 -7.54
C ASN A 54 -19.52 -9.32 -7.67
N GLU A 55 -20.60 -9.79 -7.03
CA GLU A 55 -21.92 -9.16 -7.06
C GLU A 55 -21.95 -7.73 -6.46
N ASN A 56 -20.94 -7.37 -5.66
CA ASN A 56 -20.79 -6.05 -5.07
C ASN A 56 -19.94 -5.09 -5.93
N GLY A 57 -19.45 -5.56 -7.09
CA GLY A 57 -18.75 -4.73 -8.07
C GLY A 57 -17.24 -4.62 -7.83
N ILE A 58 -16.67 -5.41 -6.92
CA ILE A 58 -15.22 -5.45 -6.66
C ILE A 58 -14.61 -6.77 -7.14
N ILE A 59 -13.36 -6.74 -7.55
CA ILE A 59 -12.54 -7.94 -7.71
C ILE A 59 -11.92 -8.24 -6.34
N THR A 60 -12.24 -9.40 -5.78
CA THR A 60 -11.75 -9.85 -4.46
C THR A 60 -10.24 -10.08 -4.47
N ALA A 61 -9.60 -10.06 -3.30
CA ALA A 61 -8.17 -10.36 -3.21
C ALA A 61 -7.84 -11.75 -3.81
N ASP A 62 -8.64 -12.77 -3.50
CA ASP A 62 -8.46 -14.13 -4.01
C ASP A 62 -8.50 -14.20 -5.54
N ALA A 63 -9.35 -13.38 -6.18
CA ALA A 63 -9.46 -13.34 -7.63
C ALA A 63 -8.20 -12.74 -8.31
N TRP A 64 -7.40 -11.96 -7.59
CA TRP A 64 -6.14 -11.40 -8.08
C TRP A 64 -4.96 -12.37 -7.99
N GLN A 65 -5.08 -13.50 -7.29
CA GLN A 65 -3.97 -14.43 -7.01
C GLN A 65 -3.22 -14.90 -8.26
N GLU A 66 -3.92 -15.15 -9.37
CA GLU A 66 -3.28 -15.62 -10.61
C GLU A 66 -2.53 -14.50 -11.34
N VAL A 67 -2.95 -13.24 -11.19
CA VAL A 67 -2.41 -12.07 -11.89
C VAL A 67 -1.27 -11.43 -11.09
N TYR A 68 -1.44 -11.33 -9.77
CA TYR A 68 -0.51 -10.70 -8.82
C TYR A 68 -0.18 -11.68 -7.67
N PRO A 69 0.52 -12.80 -7.96
CA PRO A 69 0.72 -13.88 -6.99
C PRO A 69 1.58 -13.47 -5.79
N ASP A 70 2.58 -12.60 -5.99
CA ASP A 70 3.50 -12.18 -4.92
C ASP A 70 2.82 -11.16 -3.98
N GLU A 71 2.07 -10.21 -4.55
CA GLU A 71 1.26 -9.26 -3.80
C GLU A 71 0.15 -9.96 -3.02
N TYR A 72 -0.53 -10.92 -3.66
CA TYR A 72 -1.53 -11.73 -2.97
C TYR A 72 -0.91 -12.55 -1.84
N ALA A 73 0.21 -13.23 -2.07
CA ALA A 73 0.88 -14.03 -1.05
C ALA A 73 1.30 -13.19 0.16
N THR A 74 1.84 -11.99 -0.06
CA THR A 74 2.20 -11.06 1.03
C THR A 74 0.99 -10.44 1.72
N TYR A 75 -0.10 -10.16 1.00
CA TYR A 75 -1.38 -9.81 1.60
C TYR A 75 -1.88 -10.91 2.55
N LYS A 76 -1.85 -12.18 2.12
CA LYS A 76 -2.32 -13.31 2.94
C LYS A 76 -1.48 -13.55 4.21
N GLN A 77 -0.22 -13.13 4.26
CA GLN A 77 0.58 -13.17 5.50
C GLN A 77 -0.05 -12.37 6.66
N ASN A 78 -0.99 -11.46 6.39
CA ASN A 78 -1.76 -10.77 7.43
C ASN A 78 -2.51 -11.76 8.36
N GLU A 79 -2.84 -12.97 7.90
CA GLU A 79 -3.48 -14.01 8.72
C GLU A 79 -2.62 -14.48 9.90
N GLU A 80 -1.30 -14.28 9.84
CA GLU A 80 -0.38 -14.62 10.92
C GLU A 80 -0.46 -13.60 12.07
N ASN A 81 -0.87 -12.36 11.80
CA ASN A 81 -1.03 -11.31 12.79
C ASN A 81 -2.42 -11.41 13.44
N LYS A 82 -2.49 -12.08 14.59
CA LYS A 82 -3.73 -12.28 15.35
C LYS A 82 -3.68 -11.50 16.66
N ASP A 83 -4.81 -10.87 17.00
CA ASP A 83 -4.95 -10.14 18.27
C ASP A 83 -5.14 -11.12 19.45
N PRO A 84 -4.44 -10.94 20.58
CA PRO A 84 -4.60 -11.77 21.77
C PRO A 84 -5.95 -11.61 22.50
N GLY A 85 -6.79 -10.61 22.18
CA GLY A 85 -8.20 -10.54 22.64
C GLY A 85 -8.63 -9.22 23.28
N ASP A 86 -9.57 -9.26 24.23
CA ASP A 86 -10.14 -8.04 24.83
C ASP A 86 -9.20 -7.37 25.86
N TYR A 87 -8.57 -6.27 25.44
CA TYR A 87 -7.67 -5.42 26.23
C TYR A 87 -8.38 -4.73 27.39
N THR A 88 -9.72 -4.63 27.40
CA THR A 88 -10.40 -4.11 28.60
C THR A 88 -10.29 -5.06 29.79
N GLN A 89 -10.02 -6.35 29.57
CA GLN A 89 -9.74 -7.33 30.62
C GLN A 89 -8.28 -7.28 31.08
N ILE A 90 -7.35 -6.96 30.17
CA ILE A 90 -5.92 -6.88 30.44
C ILE A 90 -5.57 -5.56 31.14
N TYR A 91 -6.20 -4.47 30.71
CA TYR A 91 -6.02 -3.11 31.24
C TYR A 91 -7.37 -2.54 31.72
N PRO A 92 -7.81 -2.89 32.94
CA PRO A 92 -9.10 -2.45 33.48
C PRO A 92 -9.30 -0.93 33.54
N GLN A 93 -8.22 -0.14 33.48
CA GLN A 93 -8.25 1.31 33.41
C GLN A 93 -9.01 1.81 32.17
N ILE A 94 -9.01 1.06 31.06
CA ILE A 94 -9.77 1.40 29.85
C ILE A 94 -11.26 1.53 30.17
N GLN A 95 -11.81 0.63 31.00
CA GLN A 95 -13.21 0.65 31.40
C GLN A 95 -13.55 1.94 32.17
N THR A 96 -12.61 2.46 32.96
CA THR A 96 -12.79 3.69 33.74
C THR A 96 -12.64 4.94 32.88
N ILE A 97 -11.58 5.03 32.07
CA ILE A 97 -11.30 6.20 31.22
C ILE A 97 -12.41 6.40 30.19
N TRP A 98 -12.95 5.32 29.65
CA TRP A 98 -13.98 5.36 28.61
C TRP A 98 -15.40 5.13 29.16
N ALA A 99 -15.61 5.35 30.46
CA ALA A 99 -16.91 5.14 31.10
C ALA A 99 -18.03 5.89 30.35
N GLY A 100 -19.07 5.15 29.96
CA GLY A 100 -20.19 5.68 29.15
C GLY A 100 -20.00 5.54 27.63
N SER A 101 -18.82 5.17 27.15
CA SER A 101 -18.54 4.84 25.74
C SER A 101 -18.55 3.33 25.50
N ALA A 102 -18.80 2.92 24.25
CA ALA A 102 -18.76 1.51 23.81
C ALA A 102 -17.38 0.86 24.03
N PHE A 103 -16.31 1.66 24.01
CA PHE A 103 -14.95 1.18 24.26
C PHE A 103 -14.68 0.78 25.72
N SER A 104 -15.51 1.23 26.69
CA SER A 104 -15.45 0.67 28.04
C SER A 104 -15.94 -0.78 28.11
N LYS A 105 -16.57 -1.29 27.05
CA LYS A 105 -17.12 -2.65 26.98
C LYS A 105 -16.20 -3.62 26.26
N PHE A 106 -15.45 -3.13 25.27
CA PHE A 106 -14.55 -3.95 24.48
C PHE A 106 -13.56 -3.06 23.73
N TYR A 107 -12.30 -3.45 23.78
CA TYR A 107 -11.22 -2.86 23.00
C TYR A 107 -10.19 -3.95 22.75
N ALA A 108 -9.74 -4.08 21.52
CA ALA A 108 -8.79 -5.09 21.06
C ALA A 108 -7.63 -4.35 20.41
N GLU A 109 -6.42 -4.93 20.43
CA GLU A 109 -5.36 -4.42 19.55
C GLU A 109 -5.71 -4.75 18.09
N PRO A 110 -5.26 -3.93 17.13
CA PRO A 110 -5.44 -4.24 15.72
C PRO A 110 -4.69 -5.54 15.35
N ASN A 111 -5.29 -6.30 14.44
CA ASN A 111 -4.71 -7.50 13.83
C ASN A 111 -4.62 -7.32 12.30
N GLY A 112 -4.37 -8.41 11.56
CA GLY A 112 -4.28 -8.36 10.09
C GLY A 112 -5.56 -7.85 9.39
N HIS A 113 -5.39 -7.13 8.28
CA HIS A 113 -6.50 -6.57 7.48
C HIS A 113 -7.58 -7.58 7.08
N VAL A 114 -7.18 -8.83 6.86
CA VAL A 114 -8.05 -9.97 6.56
C VAL A 114 -9.14 -10.23 7.60
N TYR A 115 -8.93 -9.77 8.84
CA TYR A 115 -9.88 -9.93 9.95
C TYR A 115 -10.82 -8.74 10.12
N SER A 116 -10.73 -7.69 9.29
CA SER A 116 -11.53 -6.47 9.47
C SER A 116 -13.04 -6.74 9.59
N LEU A 117 -13.57 -7.66 8.79
CA LEU A 117 -14.98 -8.06 8.86
C LEU A 117 -15.30 -9.02 10.03
N THR A 118 -14.36 -9.89 10.39
CA THR A 118 -14.48 -10.74 11.58
C THR A 118 -14.54 -9.87 12.85
N ASP A 119 -13.63 -8.92 13.00
CA ASP A 119 -13.52 -8.06 14.17
C ASP A 119 -14.75 -7.18 14.35
N ILE A 120 -15.28 -6.58 13.28
CA ILE A 120 -16.50 -5.76 13.38
C ILE A 120 -17.74 -6.62 13.66
N ASN A 121 -17.69 -7.92 13.33
CA ASN A 121 -18.75 -8.87 13.66
C ASN A 121 -18.70 -9.33 15.12
N GLU A 122 -17.50 -9.52 15.66
CA GLU A 122 -17.27 -10.11 16.98
C GLU A 122 -17.06 -9.09 18.10
N THR A 123 -16.81 -7.82 17.75
CA THR A 123 -16.54 -6.78 18.74
C THR A 123 -17.67 -6.59 19.76
N GLY A 124 -17.30 -6.60 21.05
CA GLY A 124 -18.23 -6.29 22.15
C GLY A 124 -18.69 -4.82 22.20
N ARG A 125 -18.20 -3.95 21.30
CA ARG A 125 -18.66 -2.57 21.18
C ARG A 125 -20.11 -2.45 20.68
N ASN A 126 -20.66 -3.50 20.09
CA ASN A 126 -22.05 -3.57 19.64
C ASN A 126 -22.51 -2.37 18.77
N PRO A 127 -21.79 -2.06 17.66
CA PRO A 127 -22.17 -0.97 16.77
C PRO A 127 -23.61 -1.18 16.26
N LYS A 128 -24.31 -0.07 15.97
CA LYS A 128 -25.72 -0.07 15.56
C LYS A 128 -25.90 0.30 14.09
N THR A 129 -25.07 1.20 13.60
CA THR A 129 -25.21 1.81 12.29
C THR A 129 -24.09 1.37 11.36
N ALA A 130 -24.38 1.23 10.07
CA ALA A 130 -23.48 0.63 9.10
C ALA A 130 -22.24 1.49 8.80
N ASN A 131 -22.24 2.78 9.12
CA ASN A 131 -21.08 3.65 9.01
C ASN A 131 -19.81 3.08 9.68
N CYS A 132 -19.91 2.20 10.68
CA CYS A 132 -18.74 1.52 11.25
C CYS A 132 -18.01 0.57 10.26
N LEU A 133 -18.60 0.26 9.10
CA LEU A 133 -17.99 -0.54 8.03
C LEU A 133 -17.11 0.29 7.08
N THR A 134 -17.13 1.62 7.16
CA THR A 134 -16.37 2.56 6.31
C THR A 134 -14.90 2.13 6.16
N CYS A 135 -14.26 1.78 7.26
CA CYS A 135 -12.85 1.36 7.30
C CYS A 135 -12.72 -0.16 7.54
N LYS A 136 -13.66 -0.96 7.01
CA LYS A 136 -13.69 -2.42 7.19
C LYS A 136 -13.88 -3.18 5.87
N SER A 137 -14.58 -2.59 4.89
CA SER A 137 -14.79 -3.17 3.58
C SER A 137 -15.02 -2.08 2.52
N SER A 138 -14.39 -2.23 1.35
CA SER A 138 -14.62 -1.38 0.19
C SER A 138 -15.99 -1.59 -0.45
N GLU A 139 -16.61 -2.77 -0.28
CA GLU A 139 -17.96 -3.03 -0.77
C GLU A 139 -18.99 -2.13 -0.09
N PHE A 140 -18.81 -1.86 1.21
CA PHE A 140 -19.63 -0.87 1.91
C PHE A 140 -19.39 0.54 1.35
N ILE A 141 -18.15 0.90 1.02
CA ILE A 141 -17.84 2.21 0.42
C ILE A 141 -18.56 2.39 -0.91
N LEU A 142 -18.60 1.37 -1.78
CA LEU A 142 -19.36 1.45 -3.03
C LEU A 142 -20.86 1.65 -2.80
N LYS A 143 -21.44 0.87 -1.87
CA LYS A 143 -22.86 1.02 -1.50
C LYS A 143 -23.15 2.40 -0.90
N GLN A 144 -22.32 2.87 0.03
CA GLN A 144 -22.43 4.17 0.67
C GLN A 144 -22.28 5.33 -0.32
N ASN A 145 -21.38 5.22 -1.29
CA ASN A 145 -21.20 6.25 -2.32
C ASN A 145 -22.41 6.32 -3.26
N ALA A 146 -23.06 5.19 -3.54
CA ALA A 146 -24.30 5.14 -4.31
C ALA A 146 -25.52 5.64 -3.51
N ASP A 147 -25.57 5.33 -2.22
CA ASP A 147 -26.62 5.77 -1.29
C ASP A 147 -26.03 6.14 0.09
N PRO A 148 -25.74 7.45 0.32
CA PRO A 148 -25.17 7.90 1.59
C PRO A 148 -26.06 7.66 2.81
N THR A 149 -27.37 7.44 2.63
CA THR A 149 -28.29 7.20 3.76
C THR A 149 -27.99 5.89 4.47
N LEU A 150 -27.32 4.96 3.78
CA LEU A 150 -26.91 3.66 4.31
C LEU A 150 -25.99 3.75 5.53
N ASN A 151 -25.31 4.88 5.75
CA ASN A 151 -24.52 5.11 6.95
C ASN A 151 -25.30 4.88 8.25
N THR A 152 -26.59 5.22 8.25
CA THR A 152 -27.48 5.09 9.42
C THR A 152 -28.27 3.79 9.46
N SER A 153 -28.18 2.97 8.40
CA SER A 153 -28.84 1.66 8.33
C SER A 153 -28.33 0.70 9.39
N ASP A 154 -29.15 -0.30 9.72
CA ASP A 154 -28.77 -1.35 10.67
C ASP A 154 -27.51 -2.09 10.19
N ILE A 155 -26.49 -2.13 11.05
CA ILE A 155 -25.21 -2.75 10.70
C ILE A 155 -25.31 -4.27 10.55
N GLN A 156 -26.25 -4.95 11.22
CA GLN A 156 -26.36 -6.40 11.10
C GLN A 156 -26.86 -6.77 9.70
N ALA A 157 -27.85 -6.03 9.19
CA ALA A 157 -28.31 -6.16 7.82
C ALA A 157 -27.22 -5.80 6.80
N MET A 158 -26.38 -4.81 7.08
CA MET A 158 -25.31 -4.42 6.17
C MET A 158 -24.14 -5.42 6.16
N LYS A 159 -23.76 -5.98 7.31
CA LYS A 159 -22.73 -7.03 7.41
C LYS A 159 -23.08 -8.27 6.58
N ALA A 160 -24.37 -8.57 6.40
CA ALA A 160 -24.82 -9.67 5.55
C ALA A 160 -24.69 -9.39 4.04
N GLN A 161 -24.36 -8.15 3.66
CA GLN A 161 -24.25 -7.71 2.26
C GLN A 161 -22.81 -7.41 1.83
N VAL A 162 -21.84 -7.55 2.75
CA VAL A 162 -20.42 -7.39 2.48
C VAL A 162 -19.68 -8.66 2.91
N SER A 163 -18.73 -9.09 2.12
CA SER A 163 -17.96 -10.32 2.28
C SER A 163 -16.46 -10.09 2.16
N GLU A 164 -16.02 -9.05 1.47
CA GLU A 164 -14.60 -8.76 1.31
C GLU A 164 -14.09 -7.84 2.44
N PRO A 165 -13.05 -8.26 3.20
CA PRO A 165 -12.38 -7.40 4.17
C PRO A 165 -11.55 -6.31 3.48
N ILE A 166 -10.70 -5.61 4.24
CA ILE A 166 -9.75 -4.67 3.64
C ILE A 166 -8.82 -5.46 2.70
N SER A 167 -8.83 -5.14 1.42
CA SER A 167 -8.22 -5.93 0.34
C SER A 167 -7.56 -5.06 -0.73
N CYS A 168 -7.23 -5.63 -1.89
CA CYS A 168 -6.64 -4.94 -3.03
C CYS A 168 -7.47 -3.71 -3.46
N TYR A 169 -8.80 -3.83 -3.46
CA TYR A 169 -9.70 -2.78 -3.96
C TYR A 169 -9.60 -1.49 -3.13
N ASP A 170 -9.35 -1.59 -1.82
CA ASP A 170 -9.27 -0.45 -0.91
C ASP A 170 -8.20 0.56 -1.30
N CYS A 171 -7.17 0.10 -2.00
CA CYS A 171 -6.04 0.92 -2.44
C CYS A 171 -5.91 0.98 -3.96
N HIS A 172 -6.54 0.09 -4.72
CA HIS A 172 -6.31 -0.04 -6.17
C HIS A 172 -7.58 -0.08 -7.02
N GLU A 173 -8.77 -0.01 -6.40
CA GLU A 173 -10.04 -0.33 -7.06
C GLU A 173 -9.93 -1.67 -7.85
N ASN A 174 -10.50 -1.74 -9.06
CA ASN A 174 -10.33 -2.87 -9.98
C ASN A 174 -9.18 -2.66 -10.98
N SER A 175 -8.28 -1.69 -10.75
CA SER A 175 -7.20 -1.36 -11.68
C SER A 175 -5.83 -1.17 -11.02
N PRO A 176 -5.24 -2.23 -10.42
CA PRO A 176 -3.91 -2.14 -9.77
C PRO A 176 -2.79 -1.56 -10.63
N ALA A 177 -2.83 -1.79 -11.94
CA ALA A 177 -1.85 -1.26 -12.89
C ALA A 177 -1.88 0.27 -13.04
N GLU A 178 -2.94 0.95 -12.57
CA GLU A 178 -3.06 2.42 -12.60
C GLU A 178 -2.45 3.09 -11.37
N GLY A 179 -1.88 2.32 -10.44
CA GLY A 179 -1.34 2.83 -9.17
C GLY A 179 -2.39 2.87 -8.07
N ALA A 180 -2.03 3.46 -6.93
CA ALA A 180 -2.91 3.55 -5.78
C ALA A 180 -3.95 4.66 -5.94
N LYS A 181 -5.14 4.40 -5.40
CA LYS A 181 -6.31 5.26 -5.42
C LYS A 181 -6.90 5.35 -4.02
N ALA A 182 -7.34 6.56 -3.66
CA ALA A 182 -8.05 6.78 -2.41
C ALA A 182 -9.56 6.87 -2.69
N ILE A 183 -10.32 5.94 -2.11
CA ILE A 183 -11.77 5.79 -2.33
C ILE A 183 -12.61 6.29 -1.15
N ARG A 184 -11.98 6.55 0.00
CA ARG A 184 -12.65 7.03 1.21
C ARG A 184 -12.72 8.54 1.22
N GLN A 185 -13.85 9.06 0.76
CA GLN A 185 -14.01 10.48 0.47
C GLN A 185 -13.82 11.39 1.68
N PHE A 186 -14.09 10.94 2.90
CA PHE A 186 -13.87 11.75 4.10
C PHE A 186 -12.40 12.15 4.28
N PHE A 187 -11.48 11.20 4.06
CA PHE A 187 -10.04 11.45 4.09
C PHE A 187 -9.57 12.26 2.88
N VAL A 188 -10.05 11.93 1.68
CA VAL A 188 -9.72 12.69 0.46
C VAL A 188 -10.14 14.15 0.59
N ASN A 189 -11.33 14.41 1.14
CA ASN A 189 -11.82 15.76 1.41
C ASN A 189 -10.99 16.49 2.46
N ALA A 190 -10.57 15.79 3.50
CA ALA A 190 -9.76 16.35 4.57
C ALA A 190 -8.37 16.75 4.07
N VAL A 191 -7.72 15.90 3.26
CA VAL A 191 -6.43 16.21 2.63
C VAL A 191 -6.58 17.37 1.62
N GLY A 192 -7.63 17.35 0.79
CA GLY A 192 -7.96 18.43 -0.13
C GLY A 192 -6.82 18.78 -1.10
N ASP A 193 -6.53 20.08 -1.22
CA ASP A 193 -5.52 20.61 -2.15
C ASP A 193 -4.10 20.10 -1.89
N ASP A 194 -3.84 19.55 -0.70
CA ASP A 194 -2.54 18.99 -0.34
C ASP A 194 -2.33 17.56 -0.85
N ALA A 195 -3.28 16.96 -1.57
CA ALA A 195 -3.18 15.57 -2.05
C ALA A 195 -1.89 15.29 -2.83
N SER A 196 -1.43 16.25 -3.66
CA SER A 196 -0.17 16.16 -4.41
C SER A 196 1.10 16.11 -3.54
N LYS A 197 0.99 16.47 -2.25
CA LYS A 197 2.08 16.46 -1.27
C LYS A 197 2.10 15.19 -0.42
N VAL A 198 1.04 14.38 -0.48
CA VAL A 198 0.95 13.13 0.28
C VAL A 198 1.60 12.01 -0.53
N PRO A 199 2.61 11.31 0.01
CA PRO A 199 3.18 10.14 -0.65
C PRO A 199 2.09 9.09 -0.90
N GLU A 200 2.14 8.41 -2.05
CA GLU A 200 1.13 7.43 -2.47
C GLU A 200 0.79 6.40 -1.37
N GLY A 201 1.81 5.78 -0.76
CA GLY A 201 1.60 4.83 0.34
C GLY A 201 0.94 5.46 1.58
N ALA A 202 1.27 6.72 1.92
CA ALA A 202 0.62 7.42 3.01
C ALA A 202 -0.85 7.76 2.65
N MET A 203 -1.12 8.03 1.38
CA MET A 203 -2.46 8.27 0.88
C MET A 203 -3.34 7.01 0.98
N SER A 204 -2.79 5.84 0.68
CA SER A 204 -3.47 4.54 0.83
C SER A 204 -3.81 4.24 2.29
N CYS A 205 -2.84 4.35 3.19
CA CYS A 205 -3.01 4.02 4.62
C CYS A 205 -3.90 5.03 5.35
N GLY A 206 -3.69 6.32 5.04
CA GLY A 206 -4.36 7.43 5.69
C GLY A 206 -5.88 7.43 5.47
N GLN A 207 -6.39 6.68 4.49
CA GLN A 207 -7.83 6.53 4.29
C GLN A 207 -8.58 5.97 5.51
N CYS A 208 -7.91 5.15 6.33
CA CYS A 208 -8.50 4.49 7.49
C CYS A 208 -7.75 4.79 8.79
N HIS A 209 -6.41 4.90 8.73
CA HIS A 209 -5.56 5.10 9.90
C HIS A 209 -5.43 6.59 10.22
N ASN A 210 -6.55 7.17 10.68
CA ASN A 210 -6.66 8.55 11.09
C ASN A 210 -7.70 8.67 12.22
N GLU A 211 -7.73 9.81 12.90
CA GLU A 211 -8.87 10.15 13.75
C GLU A 211 -10.03 10.66 12.90
N TYR A 212 -11.23 10.20 13.21
CA TYR A 212 -12.46 10.59 12.55
C TYR A 212 -13.64 10.61 13.52
N LEU A 213 -14.61 11.45 13.19
CA LEU A 213 -15.85 11.62 13.94
C LEU A 213 -17.06 11.29 13.06
N PHE A 214 -18.24 11.23 13.69
CA PHE A 214 -19.54 11.14 13.01
C PHE A 214 -20.44 12.31 13.45
N PRO A 215 -20.11 13.56 13.07
CA PRO A 215 -20.70 14.75 13.68
C PRO A 215 -22.12 15.07 13.19
N ASN A 216 -22.54 14.50 12.07
CA ASN A 216 -23.80 14.82 11.41
C ASN A 216 -24.88 13.73 11.61
N GLU A 217 -26.14 14.06 11.29
CA GLU A 217 -27.27 13.14 11.43
C GLU A 217 -27.13 11.87 10.57
N ASN A 218 -26.51 12.00 9.39
CA ASN A 218 -26.23 10.87 8.51
C ASN A 218 -25.08 10.00 9.02
N LYS A 219 -24.36 10.40 10.07
CA LYS A 219 -23.21 9.70 10.64
C LYS A 219 -22.12 9.33 9.62
N SER A 220 -21.95 10.14 8.57
CA SER A 220 -20.82 9.94 7.67
C SER A 220 -19.52 10.24 8.40
N ALA A 221 -18.46 9.47 8.12
CA ALA A 221 -17.14 9.76 8.66
C ALA A 221 -16.69 11.16 8.22
N GLU A 222 -16.08 11.90 9.13
CA GLU A 222 -15.43 13.18 8.87
C GLU A 222 -14.13 13.25 9.67
N ASN A 223 -13.04 13.70 9.05
CA ASN A 223 -11.84 14.04 9.81
C ASN A 223 -12.01 15.41 10.47
N PRO A 224 -11.51 15.61 11.72
CA PRO A 224 -11.64 16.88 12.43
C PRO A 224 -10.63 17.96 11.97
N TRP A 225 -9.98 17.78 10.82
CA TRP A 225 -8.92 18.64 10.29
C TRP A 225 -9.08 18.85 8.79
N LYS A 226 -8.53 19.96 8.27
CA LYS A 226 -8.50 20.27 6.84
C LYS A 226 -7.11 20.71 6.37
N GLY A 227 -6.60 20.04 5.35
CA GLY A 227 -5.23 20.18 4.86
C GLY A 227 -4.20 19.59 5.80
N LEU A 228 -2.97 19.39 5.31
CA LEU A 228 -1.89 18.80 6.08
C LEU A 228 -1.39 19.69 7.21
N ALA A 229 -1.61 21.00 7.11
CA ALA A 229 -1.23 21.95 8.16
C ALA A 229 -2.06 21.78 9.45
N GLU A 230 -3.27 21.25 9.35
CA GLU A 230 -4.16 21.00 10.49
C GLU A 230 -4.14 19.55 10.97
N ALA A 231 -3.55 18.62 10.21
CA ALA A 231 -3.42 17.20 10.56
C ALA A 231 -2.39 16.98 11.69
N THR A 232 -2.69 17.54 12.86
CA THR A 232 -1.80 17.59 14.04
C THR A 232 -2.57 17.16 15.28
N PRO A 233 -1.91 16.54 16.29
CA PRO A 233 -2.58 16.12 17.52
C PRO A 233 -3.32 17.25 18.26
N GLU A 234 -2.88 18.51 18.14
CA GLU A 234 -3.48 19.66 18.82
C GLU A 234 -4.81 20.12 18.19
N LYS A 235 -5.11 19.64 16.98
CA LYS A 235 -6.30 20.00 16.20
C LYS A 235 -7.34 18.88 16.13
N VAL A 236 -7.02 17.74 16.73
CA VAL A 236 -7.78 16.49 16.69
C VAL A 236 -8.36 16.19 18.07
#